data_AF-S8C2N0-F1
#
_entry.id   AF-S8C2N0-F1
#
_cell.length_a   1.000
_cell.length_b   1.000
_cell.length_c   1.000
_cell.angle_alpha   90.00
_cell.angle_beta   90.00
_cell.angle_gamma   90.00
#
_symmetry.space_group_name_H-M   'P 1'
#
loop_
_entity.id
_entity.type
_entity.pdbx_description
1 polymer ?
#
loop_
_entity_poly.entity_id
_entity_poly.type
_entity_poly.pdbx_seq_one_letter_code
_entity_poly.pdbx_strand_id
1 'polypeptide(L)' 'MQLYVRRGGPNYQKGLAKMRSLAEEIGVPIEVYGPETTMTGICKQAIDFITAAA' A
#
# COMPACT_ATOMS: atom_id res chain seq x y z
N MET A 1 -9.17 -5.01 -8.59
CA MET A 1 -8.51 -5.48 -7.35
C MET A 1 -7.38 -4.52 -7.04
N GLN A 2 -7.29 -4.02 -5.81
CA GLN A 2 -6.33 -2.99 -5.38
C GLN A 2 -5.72 -3.39 -4.04
N LEU A 3 -4.39 -3.27 -3.89
CA LEU A 3 -3.68 -3.57 -2.65
C LEU A 3 -3.15 -2.29 -1.99
N TYR A 4 -3.13 -2.28 -0.66
CA TYR A 4 -2.64 -1.16 0.14
C TYR A 4 -1.66 -1.66 1.19
N VAL A 5 -0.46 -1.07 1.24
CA VAL A 5 0.60 -1.46 2.17
C VAL A 5 1.05 -0.25 2.96
N ARG A 6 1.08 -0.36 4.29
CA ARG A 6 1.70 0.64 5.18
C ARG A 6 2.66 -0.03 6.13
N ARG A 7 3.91 0.43 6.17
CA ARG A 7 4.90 -0.12 7.12
C ARG A 7 5.88 0.94 7.62
N GLY A 8 6.22 0.81 8.91
CA GLY A 8 7.38 1.45 9.53
C GLY A 8 8.25 0.41 10.25
N GLY A 9 9.29 0.89 10.94
CA GLY A 9 10.23 0.06 11.69
C GLY A 9 11.56 -0.19 10.96
N PRO A 10 12.44 -1.04 11.50
CA PRO A 10 13.77 -1.26 10.93
C PRO A 10 13.72 -1.66 9.45
N ASN A 11 14.55 -1.00 8.63
CA ASN A 11 14.67 -1.25 7.18
C ASN A 11 13.39 -1.06 6.34
N TYR A 12 12.39 -0.35 6.84
CA TYR A 12 11.11 -0.19 6.14
C TYR A 12 11.29 0.40 4.73
N GLN A 13 12.20 1.35 4.54
CA GLN A 13 12.44 1.99 3.23
C GLN A 13 12.79 0.96 2.15
N LYS A 14 13.70 0.02 2.46
CA LYS A 14 14.10 -1.06 1.53
C LYS A 14 12.95 -2.03 1.27
N GLY A 15 12.15 -2.35 2.30
CA GLY A 15 10.96 -3.19 2.14
C GLY A 15 9.90 -2.53 1.25
N LEU A 16 9.60 -1.25 1.48
CA LEU A 16 8.64 -0.50 0.68
C LEU A 16 9.12 -0.32 -0.77
N ALA A 17 10.42 -0.09 -1.00
CA ALA A 17 10.98 -0.06 -2.35
C ALA A 17 10.74 -1.38 -3.09
N LYS A 18 10.99 -2.52 -2.44
CA LYS A 18 10.70 -3.85 -3.02
C LYS A 18 9.22 -4.04 -3.34
N MET A 19 8.31 -3.59 -2.47
CA MET A 19 6.87 -3.69 -2.73
C MET A 19 6.43 -2.88 -3.95
N ARG A 20 7.02 -1.72 -4.18
CA ARG A 20 6.75 -0.90 -5.37
C ARG A 20 7.24 -1.59 -6.65
N SER A 21 8.47 -2.10 -6.64
CA SER A 21 9.02 -2.86 -7.77
C SER A 21 8.21 -4.12 -8.07
N LEU A 22 7.75 -4.83 -7.02
CA LEU A 22 6.92 -6.02 -7.18
C LEU A 22 5.59 -5.70 -7.87
N ALA A 23 4.96 -4.57 -7.53
CA ALA A 23 3.70 -4.14 -8.14
C ALA A 23 3.82 -4.01 -9.67
N GLU A 24 4.93 -3.44 -10.14
CA GLU A 24 5.26 -3.33 -11.56
C GLU A 24 5.55 -4.68 -12.20
N GLU A 25 6.30 -5.55 -11.52
CA GLU A 25 6.68 -6.89 -12.00
C GLU A 25 5.47 -7.80 -12.25
N ILE A 26 4.51 -7.82 -11.32
CA ILE A 26 3.35 -8.72 -11.39
C ILE A 26 2.11 -8.07 -12.01
N GLY A 27 2.17 -6.76 -12.32
CA GLY A 27 1.05 -6.01 -12.89
C GLY A 27 -0.16 -5.86 -11.97
N VAL A 28 0.02 -5.97 -10.65
CA VAL A 28 -1.04 -5.75 -9.66
C VAL A 28 -0.86 -4.37 -9.06
N PRO A 29 -1.90 -3.52 -9.03
CA PRO A 29 -1.76 -2.19 -8.46
C PRO A 29 -1.63 -2.26 -6.92
N ILE A 30 -0.55 -1.69 -6.40
CA ILE A 30 -0.23 -1.62 -4.98
C ILE A 30 0.11 -0.19 -4.59
N GLU A 31 -0.64 0.40 -3.66
CA GLU A 31 -0.29 1.67 -3.05
C GLU A 31 0.54 1.44 -1.78
N VAL A 32 1.74 2.05 -1.75
CA VAL A 32 2.76 1.75 -0.75
C VAL A 32 3.12 3.00 0.06
N TYR A 33 2.85 2.94 1.37
CA TYR A 33 2.94 4.03 2.34
C TYR A 33 3.95 3.75 3.46
N GLY A 34 4.63 4.80 3.91
CA GLY A 34 5.57 4.75 5.02
C GLY A 34 4.98 5.19 6.37
N PRO A 35 5.85 5.47 7.36
CA PRO A 35 5.44 5.88 8.70
C PRO A 35 4.77 7.26 8.73
N GLU A 36 4.94 8.09 7.71
CA GLU A 36 4.26 9.38 7.52
C GLU A 36 2.74 9.23 7.40
N THR A 37 2.25 8.07 6.98
CA THR A 37 0.82 7.76 6.92
C THR A 37 0.36 7.15 8.24
N THR A 38 -0.85 7.53 8.70
CA THR A 38 -1.48 6.95 9.89
C THR A 38 -1.64 5.44 9.73
N MET A 39 -1.47 4.69 10.82
CA MET A 39 -1.44 3.22 10.75
C MET A 39 -2.71 2.63 10.12
N THR A 40 -3.87 3.21 10.40
CA THR A 40 -5.18 2.79 9.89
C THR A 40 -5.68 3.64 8.72
N GLY A 41 -4.91 4.63 8.24
CA GLY A 41 -5.32 5.50 7.13
C GLY A 41 -5.59 4.73 5.84
N ILE A 42 -4.81 3.66 5.60
CA ILE A 42 -4.98 2.78 4.44
C ILE A 42 -6.29 1.98 4.46
N CYS A 43 -6.90 1.74 5.64
CA CYS A 43 -8.16 1.02 5.74
C CYS A 43 -9.30 1.82 5.11
N LYS A 44 -9.32 3.15 5.34
CA LYS A 44 -10.32 4.02 4.73
C LYS A 44 -10.21 4.00 3.21
N GLN A 45 -8.99 4.15 2.67
CA GLN A 45 -8.76 4.11 1.23
C GLN A 45 -9.23 2.80 0.60
N ALA A 46 -8.94 1.67 1.25
CA ALA A 46 -9.39 0.36 0.78
C ALA A 46 -10.92 0.21 0.78
N ILE A 47 -11.60 0.73 1.81
CA ILE A 47 -13.07 0.74 1.88
C ILE A 47 -13.63 1.62 0.77
N ASP A 48 -13.12 2.86 0.63
CA ASP A 48 -13.56 3.81 -0.38
C ASP A 48 -13.43 3.22 -1.80
N PHE A 49 -12.34 2.50 -2.09
CA PHE A 49 -12.15 1.79 -3.36
C PHE A 49 -13.21 0.72 -3.62
N ILE A 50 -13.52 -0.11 -2.62
CA ILE A 50 -14.54 -1.17 -2.77
C ILE A 50 -15.93 -0.56 -2.92
N THR A 51 -16.24 0.49 -2.17
CA THR A 51 -17.54 1.18 -2.26
C THR A 51 -17.72 1.90 -3.60
N ALA A 52 -16.68 2.53 -4.15
CA ALA A 52 -16.74 3.17 -5.46
C ALA A 52 -16.83 2.18 -6.63
N ALA A 53 -16.40 0.94 -6.43
CA ALA A 53 -16.46 -0.13 -7.42
C ALA A 53 -17.79 -0.92 -7.39
N ALA A 54 -18.66 -0.66 -6.42
CA ALA A 54 -20.00 -1.24 -6.29
C ALA A 54 -21.06 -0.40 -7.01
#